data_AF-A0A2N5KLQ6-F1
#
_entry.id   AF-A0A2N5KLQ6-F1
#
_cell.length_a   1.000
_cell.length_b   1.000
_cell.length_c   1.000
_cell.angle_alpha   90.00
_cell.angle_beta   90.00
_cell.angle_gamma   90.00
#
_symmetry.space_group_name_H-M   'P 1'
#
loop_
_entity.id
_entity.type
_entity.pdbx_description
1 polymer ?
#
loop_
_entity_poly.entity_id
_entity_poly.type
_entity_poly.pdbx_seq_one_letter_code
_entity_poly.pdbx_strand_id
1 'polypeptide(L)' 'MKDGYEFVFPGSAGWATKLVELIDAERACCPFFAFELRFEPHGGRISLRVRGPEGTKEFVKAELMEAGPLAISAETEV' A
#
# COMPACT_ATOMS: atom_id res chain seq x y z
N MET A 1 3.58 -0.08 14.68
CA MET A 1 2.13 -0.18 15.00
C MET A 1 1.77 -1.63 15.21
N LYS A 2 0.65 -1.98 15.86
CA LYS A 2 0.30 -3.40 16.12
C LYS A 2 -0.54 -3.99 14.98
N ASP A 3 -1.22 -3.09 14.28
CA ASP A 3 -2.34 -3.26 13.35
C ASP A 3 -1.95 -3.11 11.86
N GLY A 4 -0.67 -2.90 11.53
CA GLY A 4 -0.27 -2.68 10.14
C GLY A 4 1.17 -2.24 9.91
N TYR A 5 1.42 -1.71 8.70
CA TYR A 5 2.70 -1.21 8.21
C TYR A 5 2.61 0.23 7.70
N GLU A 6 3.75 0.92 7.72
CA GLU A 6 3.94 2.22 7.07
C GLU A 6 5.09 2.10 6.07
N PHE A 7 4.86 2.57 4.84
CA PHE A 7 5.81 2.62 3.75
C PHE A 7 6.04 4.07 3.34
N VAL A 8 7.27 4.46 3.02
CA VAL A 8 7.61 5.86 2.76
C VAL A 8 8.22 6.04 1.36
N PHE A 9 7.55 6.83 0.54
CA PHE A 9 7.86 7.05 -0.87
C PHE A 9 8.33 8.49 -1.15
N PRO A 10 8.94 8.76 -2.32
CA PRO A 10 9.22 10.13 -2.76
C PRO A 10 7.95 10.98 -2.92
N GLY A 11 8.09 12.29 -2.74
CA GLY A 11 7.01 13.30 -2.74
C GLY A 11 6.42 13.68 -4.09
N SER A 12 6.76 12.99 -5.17
CA SER A 12 6.39 13.45 -6.51
C SER A 12 4.94 13.11 -6.85
N ALA A 13 4.33 13.91 -7.73
CA ALA A 13 2.97 13.64 -8.25
C ALA A 13 2.87 12.25 -8.89
N GLY A 14 3.91 11.80 -9.58
CA GLY A 14 3.95 10.45 -10.16
C GLY A 14 3.89 9.34 -9.11
N TRP A 15 4.49 9.53 -7.92
CA TRP A 15 4.34 8.59 -6.81
C TRP A 15 2.96 8.68 -6.18
N ALA A 16 2.40 9.88 -6.03
CA ALA A 16 1.03 10.06 -5.52
C ALA A 16 0.00 9.30 -6.36
N THR A 17 0.05 9.43 -7.70
CA THR A 17 -0.85 8.73 -8.62
C THR A 17 -0.74 7.21 -8.48
N LYS A 18 0.49 6.67 -8.54
CA LYS A 18 0.72 5.22 -8.40
C LYS A 18 0.19 4.66 -7.07
N LEU A 19 0.36 5.40 -5.98
CA LEU A 19 -0.12 4.97 -4.67
C LEU A 19 -1.65 4.98 -4.59
N VAL A 20 -2.32 5.94 -5.23
CA VAL A 20 -3.79 5.96 -5.30
C VAL A 20 -4.32 4.82 -6.16
N GLU A 21 -3.70 4.54 -7.31
CA GLU A 21 -4.06 3.41 -8.18
C GLU A 21 -3.89 2.07 -7.44
N LEU A 22 -2.80 1.91 -6.69
CA LEU A 22 -2.58 0.74 -5.84
C LEU A 22 -3.69 0.59 -4.78
N ILE A 23 -4.03 1.67 -4.07
CA ILE A 23 -5.09 1.63 -3.06
C ILE A 23 -6.44 1.24 -3.69
N ASP A 24 -6.76 1.75 -4.88
CA ASP A 24 -8.01 1.43 -5.56
C ASP A 24 -8.09 -0.06 -5.93
N ALA A 25 -7.01 -0.61 -6.52
CA ALA A 25 -6.90 -2.03 -6.84
C ALA A 25 -6.99 -2.92 -5.58
N GLU A 26 -6.23 -2.59 -4.53
CA GLU A 26 -6.18 -3.38 -3.30
C GLU A 26 -7.50 -3.35 -2.54
N ARG A 27 -8.28 -2.28 -2.60
CA ARG A 27 -9.60 -2.22 -1.98
C ARG A 27 -10.62 -3.15 -2.65
N ALA A 28 -10.43 -3.45 -3.93
CA ALA A 28 -11.26 -4.42 -4.65
C ALA A 28 -10.88 -5.86 -4.30
N CYS A 29 -9.57 -6.15 -4.20
CA CYS A 29 -9.05 -7.48 -3.87
C CYS A 29 -9.17 -7.82 -2.37
N CYS A 30 -8.83 -6.86 -1.51
CA CYS A 30 -8.71 -6.99 -0.06
C CYS A 30 -9.54 -5.89 0.66
N PRO A 31 -10.88 -6.00 0.70
CA PRO A 31 -11.76 -4.94 1.20
C PRO A 31 -11.66 -4.69 2.72
N PHE A 32 -10.89 -5.51 3.44
CA PHE A 32 -10.66 -5.38 4.87
C PHE A 32 -9.49 -4.46 5.24
N PHE A 33 -8.65 -4.07 4.27
CA PHE A 33 -7.57 -3.13 4.53
C PHE A 33 -8.07 -1.70 4.63
N ALA A 34 -7.48 -0.96 5.58
CA ALA A 34 -7.62 0.47 5.73
C ALA A 34 -6.33 1.16 5.29
N PHE A 35 -6.44 2.08 4.34
CA PHE A 35 -5.31 2.81 3.78
C PHE A 35 -5.33 4.28 4.21
N GLU A 36 -4.15 4.86 4.47
CA GLU A 36 -3.98 6.28 4.77
C GLU A 36 -2.75 6.80 4.03
N LEU A 37 -2.92 7.85 3.21
CA LEU A 37 -1.84 8.58 2.58
C LEU A 37 -1.59 9.89 3.32
N ARG A 38 -0.35 10.09 3.75
CA ARG A 38 0.10 11.35 4.36
C ARG A 38 1.16 11.98 3.48
N PHE A 39 0.94 13.25 3.13
CA PHE A 39 1.87 14.06 2.37
C PHE A 39 2.60 15.01 3.33
N GLU A 40 3.91 14.92 3.38
CA GLU A 40 4.71 15.87 4.16
C GLU A 40 4.72 17.26 3.49
N PRO A 41 4.82 18.35 4.27
CA PRO A 41 4.89 19.70 3.74
C PRO A 41 6.01 19.91 2.71
N HIS A 42 5.86 20.95 1.88
CA HIS A 42 6.88 21.39 0.90
C HIS A 42 7.28 20.32 -0.14
N GLY A 43 6.35 19.45 -0.54
CA GLY A 43 6.65 18.36 -1.49
C GLY A 43 7.54 17.27 -0.88
N GLY A 44 7.51 17.13 0.45
CA GLY A 44 8.20 16.09 1.18
C GLY A 44 7.66 14.69 0.88
N ARG A 45 8.13 13.71 1.62
CA ARG A 45 7.81 12.30 1.38
C ARG A 45 6.30 12.02 1.55
N ILE A 46 5.85 10.98 0.86
CA ILE A 46 4.50 10.42 1.03
C ILE A 46 4.63 9.18 1.91
N SER A 47 3.88 9.10 3.00
CA SER A 47 3.73 7.84 3.74
C SER A 47 2.40 7.18 3.42
N LEU A 48 2.47 5.88 3.10
CA LEU A 48 1.31 5.01 2.96
C LEU A 48 1.25 4.11 4.18
N ARG A 49 0.16 4.20 4.93
CA ARG A 49 -0.15 3.25 5.98
C ARG A 49 -1.19 2.26 5.49
N VAL A 50 -0.93 0.99 5.76
CA VAL A 50 -1.85 -0.13 5.52
C VAL A 50 -2.15 -0.76 6.86
N ARG A 51 -3.42 -0.75 7.27
CA ARG A 51 -3.91 -1.32 8.54
C ARG A 51 -5.01 -2.34 8.26
N GLY A 52 -5.29 -3.21 9.22
CA GLY A 52 -6.39 -4.16 9.14
C GLY A 52 -6.62 -4.91 10.46
N PRO A 53 -7.50 -5.92 10.46
CA PRO A 53 -7.77 -6.76 11.63
C PRO A 53 -6.54 -7.57 12.08
N GLU A 54 -6.64 -8.22 13.24
CA GLU A 54 -5.57 -9.09 13.75
C GLU A 54 -5.12 -10.12 12.70
N GLY A 55 -3.80 -10.32 12.57
CA GLY A 55 -3.19 -11.15 11.51
C GLY A 55 -2.87 -10.39 10.22
N THR A 56 -3.29 -9.13 10.07
CA THR A 56 -2.99 -8.30 8.87
C THR A 56 -1.50 -8.17 8.59
N LYS A 57 -0.65 -8.10 9.61
CA LYS A 57 0.79 -7.90 9.37
C LYS A 57 1.43 -9.12 8.72
N GLU A 58 1.12 -10.30 9.22
CA GLU A 58 1.64 -11.55 8.67
C GLU A 58 1.21 -11.71 7.21
N PHE A 59 -0.03 -11.33 6.90
CA PHE A 59 -0.53 -11.31 5.53
C PHE A 59 0.17 -10.27 4.65
N VAL A 60 0.29 -9.01 5.09
CA VAL A 60 1.00 -7.96 4.35
C VAL A 60 2.48 -8.31 4.14
N LYS A 61 3.10 -9.00 5.09
CA LYS A 61 4.47 -9.47 4.97
C LYS A 61 4.61 -10.58 3.92
N ALA A 62 3.67 -11.52 3.85
CA ALA A 62 3.71 -12.60 2.86
C ALA A 62 3.39 -12.05 1.45
N GLU A 63 2.30 -11.33 1.30
CA GLU A 63 1.78 -10.95 -0.01
C GLU A 63 2.43 -9.68 -0.56
N LEU A 64 2.53 -8.63 0.25
CA LEU A 64 2.97 -7.31 -0.22
C LEU A 64 4.49 -7.15 -0.25
N MET A 65 5.23 -7.90 0.58
CA MET A 65 6.71 -7.81 0.65
C MET A 65 7.44 -8.85 -0.21
N GLU A 66 6.88 -10.04 -0.46
CA GLU A 66 7.47 -10.99 -1.42
C GLU A 66 7.12 -10.66 -2.87
N ALA A 67 5.92 -10.13 -3.14
CA ALA A 67 5.57 -9.64 -4.47
C ALA A 67 6.19 -8.24 -4.74
N GLY A 68 6.41 -7.43 -3.70
CA GLY A 68 6.97 -6.09 -3.83
C GLY A 68 5.95 -5.05 -4.36
N PRO A 69 6.21 -3.75 -4.16
CA PRO A 69 5.21 -2.67 -4.35
C PRO A 69 4.80 -2.39 -5.81
N LEU A 70 5.11 -3.29 -6.75
CA LEU A 70 4.82 -3.19 -8.17
C LEU A 70 4.39 -4.53 -8.82
N ALA A 71 4.24 -5.64 -8.08
CA ALA A 71 3.90 -6.94 -8.70
C ALA A 71 2.38 -7.23 -8.84
N ILE A 72 1.51 -6.27 -8.56
CA ILE A 72 0.13 -6.30 -9.06
C ILE A 72 0.08 -5.50 -10.37
N SER A 73 0.71 -6.07 -11.37
CA SER A 73 0.30 -5.95 -12.76
C SER A 73 0.31 -7.38 -13.27
N ALA A 74 -0.89 -7.98 -13.39
CA ALA A 74 -1.18 -9.23 -14.10
C ALA A 74 -0.11 -10.33 -13.93
N GLU A 75 -0.35 -11.39 -13.16
CA GLU A 75 -0.61 -12.69 -13.77
C GLU A 75 -1.19 -13.66 -12.73
N THR A 76 -2.52 -13.79 -12.73
CA THR A 76 -3.16 -15.09 -12.56
C THR A 76 -4.30 -15.11 -13.55
N GLU A 77 -3.98 -15.50 -14.78
CA GLU A 77 -4.93 -16.13 -15.67
C GLU A 77 -4.17 -17.27 -16.36
N VAL A 78 -4.51 -18.50 -15.93
CA VAL A 78 -4.25 -19.84 -16.51
C VAL A 78 -2.83 -20.22 -16.97
#